data_AF-A0A919H5C3-F1
#
_entry.id   AF-A0A919H5C3-F1
#
_cell.length_a   1.000
_cell.length_b   1.000
_cell.length_c   1.000
_cell.angle_alpha   90.00
_cell.angle_beta   90.00
_cell.angle_gamma   90.00
#
_symmetry.space_group_name_H-M   'P 1'
#
loop_
_entity.id
_entity.type
_entity.pdbx_description
1 polymer ?
#
loop_
_entity_poly.entity_id
_entity_poly.type
_entity_poly.pdbx_seq_one_letter_code
_entity_poly.pdbx_strand_id
1 'polypeptide(L)'
;MPRRRPRTLRIEQWKPPHGLYRQIPWPTRVDRLFPRTVSAVHRAETLRWGDESGIWPGATAAALWSYRRFLGRRGRHLYVLRSRCGCFGCELEVNVTVARDVLELVVPTLPRRARAELEELLADLDERLWRRTLPDPTATRNPGRAWWHTRIVDETSHL
;
A
#
# COMPACT_ATOMS: atom_id res chain seq x y z
N MET A 1 3.40 -33.03 -0.18
CA MET A 1 3.04 -31.83 -0.96
C MET A 1 2.62 -30.71 0.00
N PRO A 2 3.53 -29.80 0.40
CA PRO A 2 3.14 -28.70 1.27
C PRO A 2 2.28 -27.71 0.47
N ARG A 3 1.04 -27.48 0.94
CA ARG A 3 0.08 -26.57 0.29
C ARG A 3 0.52 -25.12 0.55
N ARG A 4 0.88 -24.39 -0.52
CA ARG A 4 1.14 -22.95 -0.47
C ARG A 4 -0.14 -22.20 -0.09
N ARG A 5 -0.03 -21.22 0.81
CA ARG A 5 -1.17 -20.39 1.23
C ARG A 5 -1.62 -19.51 0.05
N PRO A 6 -2.92 -19.21 -0.12
CA PRO A 6 -3.43 -18.44 -1.27
C PRO A 6 -2.88 -17.00 -1.37
N ARG A 7 -2.29 -16.47 -0.29
CA ARG A 7 -1.67 -15.13 -0.24
C ARG A 7 -0.38 -15.05 -1.07
N THR A 8 0.30 -16.19 -1.33
CA THR A 8 1.57 -16.26 -2.06
C THR A 8 1.40 -16.24 -3.58
N LEU A 9 0.23 -16.65 -4.10
CA LEU A 9 -0.02 -16.74 -5.55
C LEU A 9 -0.14 -15.39 -6.25
N ARG A 10 -0.44 -14.31 -5.51
CA ARG A 10 -0.51 -12.95 -6.10
C ARG A 10 0.88 -12.31 -6.27
N ILE A 11 1.92 -12.88 -5.66
CA ILE A 11 3.29 -12.33 -5.66
C ILE A 11 4.12 -12.92 -6.81
N GLU A 12 3.83 -14.12 -7.31
CA GLU A 12 4.65 -14.79 -8.36
C GLU A 12 4.64 -14.11 -9.74
N GLN A 13 3.83 -13.07 -9.96
CA GLN A 13 3.86 -12.23 -11.18
C GLN A 13 4.56 -10.89 -10.96
N TRP A 14 5.45 -10.83 -9.98
CA TRP A 14 6.25 -9.65 -9.69
C TRP A 14 7.25 -9.35 -10.81
N LYS A 15 6.83 -8.50 -11.75
CA LYS A 15 7.74 -7.61 -12.47
C LYS A 15 7.68 -6.26 -11.77
N PRO A 16 8.83 -5.62 -11.43
CA PRO A 16 8.80 -4.29 -10.86
C PRO A 16 7.98 -3.35 -11.77
N PRO A 17 7.17 -2.45 -11.21
CA PRO A 17 6.38 -1.50 -11.99
C PRO A 17 7.22 -0.77 -13.04
N HIS A 18 6.92 -0.99 -14.33
CA HIS A 18 7.40 -0.10 -15.38
C HIS A 18 6.73 1.27 -15.16
N GLY A 19 7.47 2.26 -14.64
CA GLY A 19 7.03 3.65 -14.54
C GLY A 19 7.27 4.33 -13.18
N LEU A 20 7.08 3.62 -12.06
CA LEU A 20 7.23 4.22 -10.71
C LEU A 20 8.69 4.38 -10.29
N TYR A 21 9.61 3.56 -10.83
CA TYR A 21 11.05 3.68 -10.55
C TYR A 21 11.63 5.03 -11.00
N ARG A 22 11.05 5.65 -12.05
CA ARG A 22 11.69 6.75 -12.77
C ARG A 22 11.36 8.14 -12.21
N GLN A 23 10.30 8.26 -11.41
CA GLN A 23 9.77 9.56 -11.00
C GLN A 23 10.04 9.92 -9.53
N ILE A 24 10.50 8.97 -8.72
CA ILE A 24 10.76 9.21 -7.31
C ILE A 24 12.28 9.26 -7.10
N PRO A 25 12.91 10.46 -7.06
CA PRO A 25 14.35 10.57 -6.88
C PRO A 25 14.77 9.98 -5.52
N TRP A 26 15.80 9.16 -5.56
CA TRP A 26 16.42 8.53 -4.39
C TRP A 26 17.54 9.47 -3.87
N PRO A 27 17.67 9.73 -2.55
CA PRO A 27 16.82 9.27 -1.45
C PRO A 27 15.56 10.14 -1.32
N THR A 28 14.39 9.50 -1.38
CA THR A 28 13.11 10.18 -1.32
C THR A 28 12.84 10.57 0.12
N ARG A 29 12.79 11.88 0.40
CA ARG A 29 12.17 12.34 1.65
C ARG A 29 10.74 11.82 1.69
N VAL A 30 10.44 10.99 2.69
CA VAL A 30 9.06 10.64 2.98
C VAL A 30 8.51 11.75 3.85
N ASP A 31 7.66 12.60 3.28
CA ASP A 31 7.10 13.74 4.02
C ASP A 31 6.43 13.26 5.32
N ARG A 32 6.63 14.05 6.39
CA ARG A 32 6.11 13.78 7.75
C ARG A 32 6.72 12.56 8.46
N LEU A 33 7.86 12.05 7.99
CA LEU A 33 8.71 11.14 8.77
C LEU A 33 10.01 11.84 9.15
N PHE A 34 10.51 11.54 10.35
CA PHE A 34 11.82 11.94 10.81
C PHE A 34 12.91 11.28 9.96
N PRO A 35 14.05 11.97 9.71
CA PRO A 35 15.13 11.45 8.88
C PRO A 35 15.63 10.06 9.30
N ARG A 36 15.72 9.79 10.61
CA ARG A 36 16.12 8.48 11.18
C ARG A 36 15.17 7.35 10.77
N THR A 37 13.88 7.65 10.65
CA THR A 37 12.84 6.68 10.28
C THR A 37 12.87 6.45 8.78
N VAL A 38 13.10 7.50 7.99
CA VAL A 38 13.38 7.39 6.56
C VAL A 38 14.60 6.50 6.30
N SER A 39 15.71 6.68 7.03
CA SER A 39 16.89 5.82 6.91
C SER A 39 16.60 4.36 7.31
N ALA A 40 15.80 4.14 8.36
CA ALA A 40 15.42 2.80 8.78
C ALA A 40 14.54 2.10 7.73
N VAL A 41 13.60 2.84 7.12
CA VAL A 41 12.78 2.38 6.00
C VAL A 41 13.66 2.00 4.82
N HIS A 42 14.56 2.87 4.38
CA HIS A 42 15.46 2.56 3.28
C HIS A 42 16.32 1.32 3.54
N ARG A 43 16.87 1.20 4.76
CA ARG A 43 17.63 0.01 5.14
C ARG A 43 16.78 -1.25 5.07
N ALA A 44 15.55 -1.21 5.57
CA ALA A 44 14.64 -2.34 5.53
C ALA A 44 14.27 -2.74 4.10
N GLU A 45 13.96 -1.75 3.25
CA GLU A 45 13.64 -1.96 1.84
C GLU A 45 14.82 -2.57 1.07
N THR A 46 16.04 -2.07 1.28
CA THR A 46 17.25 -2.60 0.63
C THR A 46 17.57 -4.03 1.09
N LEU A 47 17.42 -4.33 2.39
CA LEU A 47 17.71 -5.67 2.91
C LEU A 47 16.69 -6.73 2.47
N ARG A 48 15.49 -6.31 2.10
CA ARG A 48 14.38 -7.18 1.68
C ARG A 48 14.21 -7.25 0.16
N TRP A 49 15.00 -6.48 -0.59
CA TRP A 49 14.93 -6.50 -2.04
C TRP A 49 15.30 -7.89 -2.59
N GLY A 50 14.40 -8.45 -3.40
CA GLY A 50 14.59 -9.75 -4.04
C GLY A 50 14.27 -10.96 -3.16
N ASP A 51 13.78 -10.77 -1.94
CA ASP A 51 13.22 -11.85 -1.13
C ASP A 51 11.72 -12.08 -1.44
N GLU A 52 11.14 -13.11 -0.81
CA GLU A 52 9.72 -13.46 -1.00
C GLU A 52 8.72 -12.43 -0.42
N SER A 53 9.20 -11.39 0.27
CA SER A 53 8.35 -10.38 0.89
C SER A 53 7.73 -9.41 -0.12
N GLY A 54 8.30 -9.29 -1.31
CA GLY A 54 7.85 -8.32 -2.31
C GLY A 54 8.02 -6.87 -1.84
N ILE A 55 9.07 -6.59 -1.06
CA ILE A 55 9.45 -5.23 -0.68
C ILE A 55 10.58 -4.75 -1.58
N TRP A 56 10.55 -3.47 -1.95
CA TRP A 56 11.55 -2.87 -2.82
C TRP A 56 12.03 -1.50 -2.38
N PRO A 57 13.22 -1.06 -2.83
CA PRO A 57 13.68 0.31 -2.63
C PRO A 57 12.64 1.31 -3.15
N GLY A 58 12.12 2.14 -2.25
CA GLY A 58 11.07 3.13 -2.55
C GLY A 58 9.63 2.62 -2.44
N ALA A 59 9.40 1.38 -2.03
CA ALA A 59 8.05 0.82 -1.83
C ALA A 59 7.20 1.68 -0.90
N THR A 60 7.76 2.08 0.24
CA THR A 60 7.08 2.87 1.28
C THR A 60 6.74 4.26 0.76
N ALA A 61 7.67 4.90 0.06
CA ALA A 61 7.48 6.23 -0.51
C ALA A 61 6.38 6.22 -1.59
N ALA A 62 6.43 5.24 -2.49
CA ALA A 62 5.41 5.05 -3.53
C ALA A 62 4.02 4.78 -2.92
N ALA A 63 3.94 3.88 -1.94
CA ALA A 63 2.68 3.56 -1.28
C ALA A 63 2.10 4.76 -0.51
N LEU A 64 2.91 5.49 0.25
CA LEU A 64 2.44 6.70 0.95
C LEU A 64 2.02 7.80 -0.01
N TRP A 65 2.72 7.98 -1.13
CA TRP A 65 2.32 8.92 -2.17
C TRP A 65 0.97 8.55 -2.76
N SER A 66 0.76 7.29 -3.16
CA SER A 66 -0.53 6.82 -3.70
C SER A 66 -1.66 6.97 -2.69
N TYR A 67 -1.39 6.61 -1.43
CA TYR A 67 -2.37 6.71 -0.36
C TYR A 67 -2.80 8.17 -0.12
N ARG A 68 -1.83 9.08 -0.02
CA ARG A 68 -2.11 10.52 0.13
C ARG A 68 -2.79 11.11 -1.10
N ARG A 69 -2.38 10.70 -2.31
CA ARG A 69 -3.02 11.13 -3.57
C ARG A 69 -4.49 10.71 -3.61
N PHE A 70 -4.81 9.47 -3.24
CA PHE A 70 -6.18 8.99 -3.13
C PHE A 70 -6.98 9.83 -2.13
N LEU A 71 -6.44 10.04 -0.93
CA LEU A 71 -7.07 10.86 0.11
C LEU A 71 -7.07 12.37 -0.18
N GLY A 72 -6.38 12.82 -1.23
CA GLY A 72 -6.41 14.20 -1.72
C GLY A 72 -7.49 14.46 -2.76
N ARG A 73 -8.16 13.41 -3.29
CA ARG A 73 -9.23 13.55 -4.28
C ARG A 73 -10.41 14.36 -3.71
N ARG A 74 -11.10 15.08 -4.58
CA ARG A 74 -12.35 15.79 -4.22
C ARG A 74 -13.51 14.80 -4.03
N GLY A 75 -14.52 15.21 -3.28
CA GLY A 75 -15.73 14.42 -3.01
C GLY A 75 -15.89 14.06 -1.53
N ARG A 76 -17.12 14.01 -1.04
CA ARG A 76 -17.40 13.67 0.37
C ARG A 76 -17.03 12.22 0.67
N HIS A 77 -17.44 11.32 -0.22
CA HIS A 77 -17.09 9.90 -0.19
C HIS A 77 -16.28 9.54 -1.43
N LEU A 78 -15.32 8.64 -1.25
CA LEU A 78 -14.43 8.12 -2.28
C LEU A 78 -14.70 6.63 -2.44
N TYR A 79 -14.73 6.20 -3.69
CA TYR A 79 -14.75 4.79 -4.05
C TYR A 79 -13.32 4.30 -4.29
N VAL A 80 -13.02 3.08 -3.81
CA VAL A 80 -11.73 2.43 -4.07
C VAL A 80 -11.65 2.12 -5.56
N LEU A 81 -10.57 2.53 -6.22
CA LEU A 81 -10.40 2.27 -7.65
C LEU A 81 -9.65 0.95 -7.86
N ARG A 82 -9.89 0.33 -9.02
CA ARG A 82 -9.06 -0.76 -9.55
C ARG A 82 -8.45 -0.34 -10.88
N SER A 83 -7.27 -0.86 -11.17
CA SER A 83 -6.63 -0.61 -12.45
C SER A 83 -7.23 -1.50 -13.52
N ARG A 84 -7.58 -0.91 -14.67
CA ARG A 84 -7.98 -1.68 -15.86
C ARG A 84 -6.86 -2.58 -16.38
N CYS A 85 -5.60 -2.15 -16.22
CA CYS A 85 -4.43 -2.91 -16.65
C CYS A 85 -4.17 -4.13 -15.74
N GLY A 86 -4.62 -4.09 -14.47
CA GLY A 86 -4.38 -5.14 -13.49
C GLY A 86 -2.90 -5.31 -13.07
N CYS A 87 -1.99 -4.54 -13.66
CA CYS A 87 -0.58 -4.56 -13.32
C CYS A 87 -0.34 -4.04 -11.90
N PHE A 88 0.58 -4.64 -11.14
CA PHE A 88 0.86 -4.25 -9.76
C PHE A 88 1.22 -2.77 -9.62
N GLY A 89 2.03 -2.22 -10.53
CA GLY A 89 2.36 -0.79 -10.53
C GLY A 89 1.16 0.13 -10.71
N CYS A 90 0.30 -0.24 -11.65
CA CYS A 90 -0.91 0.49 -11.99
C CYS A 90 -1.90 0.42 -10.82
N GLU A 91 -2.07 -0.78 -10.24
CA GLU A 91 -2.86 -1.00 -9.03
C GLU A 91 -2.31 -0.19 -7.86
N LEU A 92 -1.00 -0.20 -7.62
CA LEU A 92 -0.38 0.60 -6.55
C LEU A 92 -0.64 2.11 -6.72
N GLU A 93 -0.67 2.60 -7.96
CA GLU A 93 -0.94 4.01 -8.24
C GLU A 93 -2.39 4.41 -7.95
N VAL A 94 -3.37 3.59 -8.33
CA VAL A 94 -4.80 3.96 -8.28
C VAL A 94 -5.57 3.36 -7.11
N ASN A 95 -5.15 2.18 -6.64
CA ASN A 95 -5.85 1.37 -5.65
C ASN A 95 -5.21 1.55 -4.26
N VAL A 96 -5.92 2.31 -3.42
CA VAL A 96 -5.48 2.60 -2.05
C VAL A 96 -5.32 1.35 -1.19
N THR A 97 -6.05 0.27 -1.48
CA THR A 97 -5.92 -0.99 -0.71
C THR A 97 -4.58 -1.66 -0.98
N VAL A 98 -4.09 -1.60 -2.23
CA VAL A 98 -2.77 -2.14 -2.60
C VAL A 98 -1.66 -1.29 -1.98
N ALA A 99 -1.82 0.03 -1.95
CA ALA A 99 -0.90 0.90 -1.21
C ALA A 99 -0.86 0.54 0.29
N ARG A 100 -2.01 0.31 0.91
CA ARG A 100 -2.09 -0.08 2.34
C ARG A 100 -1.49 -1.46 2.61
N ASP A 101 -1.67 -2.41 1.71
CA ASP A 101 -1.08 -3.74 1.79
C ASP A 101 0.45 -3.68 1.74
N VAL A 102 1.02 -2.84 0.86
CA VAL A 102 2.48 -2.61 0.83
C VAL A 102 2.98 -2.05 2.16
N LEU A 103 2.25 -1.11 2.74
CA LEU A 103 2.61 -0.52 4.05
C LEU A 103 2.47 -1.54 5.19
N GLU A 104 1.47 -2.42 5.14
CA GLU A 104 1.32 -3.55 6.08
C GLU A 104 2.53 -4.48 6.03
N LEU A 105 3.12 -4.70 4.85
CA LEU A 105 4.34 -5.51 4.70
C LEU A 105 5.59 -4.83 5.25
N VAL A 106 5.72 -3.51 5.10
CA VAL A 106 6.91 -2.76 5.54
C VAL A 106 6.96 -2.60 7.06
N VAL A 107 5.86 -2.22 7.72
CA VAL A 107 5.79 -1.96 9.17
C VAL A 107 6.51 -3.02 10.04
N PRO A 108 6.27 -4.35 9.88
CA PRO A 108 6.89 -5.37 10.72
C PRO A 108 8.41 -5.53 10.48
N THR A 109 8.96 -4.97 9.41
CA THR A 109 10.41 -5.01 9.11
C THR A 109 11.19 -3.92 9.84
N LEU A 110 10.50 -2.89 10.33
CA LEU A 110 11.14 -1.72 10.93
C LEU A 110 11.52 -1.96 12.40
N PRO A 111 12.60 -1.31 12.88
CA PRO A 111 12.93 -1.27 14.30
C PRO A 111 11.84 -0.52 15.08
N ARG A 112 11.66 -0.85 16.36
CA ARG A 112 10.53 -0.41 17.21
C ARG A 112 10.20 1.09 17.10
N ARG A 113 11.20 1.97 17.14
CA ARG A 113 10.97 3.44 17.07
C ARG A 113 10.46 3.89 15.70
N ALA A 114 11.10 3.44 14.63
CA ALA A 114 10.70 3.75 13.26
C ALA A 114 9.32 3.16 12.93
N ARG A 115 9.04 1.97 13.47
CA ARG A 115 7.73 1.33 13.38
C ARG A 115 6.64 2.18 14.00
N ALA A 116 6.81 2.59 15.27
CA ALA A 116 5.80 3.37 15.99
C ALA A 116 5.46 4.68 15.26
N GLU A 117 6.47 5.37 14.74
CA GLU A 117 6.28 6.60 13.98
C GLU A 117 5.53 6.38 12.66
N LEU A 118 5.87 5.31 11.93
CA LEU A 118 5.12 4.95 10.72
C LEU A 118 3.68 4.54 11.08
N GLU A 119 3.46 3.77 12.14
CA GLU A 119 2.14 3.38 12.61
C GLU A 119 1.28 4.58 13.01
N GLU A 120 1.86 5.59 13.67
CA GLU A 120 1.17 6.84 14.01
C GLU A 120 0.72 7.59 12.74
N LEU A 121 1.63 7.73 11.77
CA LEU A 121 1.27 8.32 10.47
C LEU A 121 0.18 7.51 9.75
N LEU A 122 0.26 6.18 9.80
CA LEU A 122 -0.73 5.30 9.18
C LEU A 122 -2.09 5.40 9.89
N ALA A 123 -2.12 5.52 11.22
CA ALA A 123 -3.37 5.67 11.97
C ALA A 123 -4.15 6.91 11.51
N ASP A 124 -3.47 8.05 11.32
CA ASP A 124 -4.07 9.27 10.79
C ASP A 124 -4.62 9.11 9.37
N LEU A 125 -3.90 8.37 8.51
CA LEU A 125 -4.35 8.09 7.13
C LEU A 125 -5.49 7.08 7.11
N ASP A 126 -5.42 6.05 7.93
CA ASP A 126 -6.41 4.98 8.07
C ASP A 126 -7.73 5.54 8.61
N GLU A 127 -7.70 6.46 9.56
CA GLU A 127 -8.89 7.18 10.06
C GLU A 127 -9.54 8.02 8.94
N ARG A 128 -8.72 8.73 8.14
CA ARG A 128 -9.24 9.47 6.98
C ARG A 128 -9.82 8.54 5.93
N LEU A 129 -9.17 7.42 5.65
CA LEU A 129 -9.66 6.41 4.73
C LEU A 129 -10.99 5.83 5.21
N TRP A 130 -11.07 5.49 6.50
CA TRP A 130 -12.28 4.96 7.14
C TRP A 130 -13.46 5.91 6.97
N ARG A 131 -13.27 7.20 7.23
CA ARG A 131 -14.34 8.22 7.11
C ARG A 131 -14.72 8.53 5.65
N ARG A 132 -13.74 8.51 4.75
CA ARG A 132 -13.95 8.89 3.35
C ARG A 132 -14.40 7.75 2.45
N THR A 133 -14.29 6.49 2.87
CA THR A 133 -14.73 5.33 2.08
C THR A 133 -15.91 4.63 2.72
N LEU A 134 -16.87 4.20 1.90
CA LEU A 134 -18.06 3.51 2.40
C LEU A 134 -17.75 2.01 2.59
N PRO A 135 -18.25 1.39 3.67
CA PRO A 135 -18.17 -0.06 3.83
C PRO A 135 -19.01 -0.74 2.75
N ASP A 136 -18.51 -1.84 2.20
CA ASP A 136 -19.23 -2.66 1.24
C ASP A 136 -20.22 -3.58 1.99
N PRO A 137 -21.55 -3.43 1.79
CA PRO A 137 -22.55 -4.26 2.47
C PRO A 137 -22.53 -5.71 1.97
N THR A 138 -21.98 -5.97 0.79
CA THR A 138 -21.88 -7.30 0.18
C THR A 138 -20.56 -8.00 0.49
N ALA A 139 -19.58 -7.28 1.07
CA ALA A 139 -18.32 -7.88 1.45
C ALA A 139 -18.55 -8.98 2.48
N THR A 140 -18.25 -10.23 2.09
CA THR A 140 -18.27 -11.36 3.00
C THR A 140 -17.39 -11.04 4.21
N ARG A 141 -17.96 -11.14 5.42
CA ARG A 141 -17.20 -11.01 6.68
C ARG A 141 -16.19 -12.16 6.75
N ASN A 142 -14.97 -11.88 6.32
CA ASN A 142 -13.85 -12.78 6.46
C ASN A 142 -12.95 -12.26 7.59
N PRO A 143 -12.84 -12.97 8.73
CA PRO A 143 -12.05 -12.51 9.87
C PRO A 143 -10.55 -12.37 9.58
N GLY A 144 -10.04 -12.96 8.49
CA GLY A 144 -8.66 -12.78 8.03
C GLY A 144 -8.45 -11.67 7.00
N ARG A 145 -9.49 -10.96 6.59
CA ARG A 145 -9.42 -9.89 5.59
C ARG A 145 -9.33 -8.54 6.30
N ALA A 146 -8.31 -7.75 5.95
CA ALA A 146 -8.16 -6.42 6.54
C ALA A 146 -9.33 -5.50 6.13
N TRP A 147 -9.74 -4.61 7.04
CA TRP A 147 -10.95 -3.79 6.88
C TRP A 147 -10.91 -2.86 5.65
N TRP A 148 -9.74 -2.43 5.20
CA TRP A 148 -9.63 -1.58 4.01
C TRP A 148 -10.02 -2.32 2.72
N HIS A 149 -10.04 -3.65 2.74
CA HIS A 149 -10.55 -4.48 1.64
C HIS A 149 -12.07 -4.71 1.69
N THR A 150 -12.76 -4.24 2.72
CA THR A 150 -14.23 -4.34 2.84
C THR A 150 -14.90 -3.00 2.52
N ARG A 151 -14.33 -2.26 1.57
CA ARG A 151 -14.81 -0.96 1.10
C ARG A 151 -15.38 -1.07 -0.30
N ILE A 152 -16.36 -0.22 -0.61
CA ILE A 152 -16.97 -0.19 -1.93
C ILE A 152 -15.91 0.16 -2.96
N VAL A 153 -15.77 -0.72 -3.94
CA VAL A 153 -14.90 -0.56 -5.09
C VAL A 153 -15.72 0.02 -6.23
N ASP A 154 -15.14 1.00 -6.92
CA ASP A 154 -15.69 1.51 -8.16
C ASP A 154 -15.50 0.49 -9.28
N GLU A 155 -16.59 -0.18 -9.65
CA GLU A 155 -16.63 -1.10 -10.79
C GLU A 155 -17.05 -0.38 -12.09
N THR A 156 -17.39 0.92 -12.06
CA THR A 156 -17.93 1.63 -13.23
C THR A 156 -16.91 1.91 -14.34
N SER A 157 -15.64 1.55 -14.16
CA SER A 157 -14.62 1.62 -15.23
C SER A 157 -14.69 0.47 -16.25
N HIS A 158 -15.78 -0.32 -16.24
CA HIS A 158 -16.05 -1.41 -17.18
C HIS A 158 -16.93 -1.04 -18.39
N LEU A 159 -17.28 0.24 -18.58
CA LEU A 159 -18.02 0.73 -19.76
C LEU A 159 -17.11 1.53 -20.69
#